data_AF-A0A0M5M090-F1
#
_entry.id   AF-A0A0M5M090-F1
#
_cell.length_a   1.000
_cell.length_b   1.000
_cell.length_c   1.000
_cell.angle_alpha   90.00
_cell.angle_beta   90.00
_cell.angle_gamma   90.00
#
_symmetry.space_group_name_H-M   'P 1'
#
loop_
_entity.id
_entity.type
_entity.pdbx_description
1 polymer ?
#
loop_
_entity_poly.entity_id
_entity_poly.type
_entity_poly.pdbx_seq_one_letter_code
_entity_poly.pdbx_strand_id
1 'polypeptide(L)'
;MDFGTVFLILILVVIAIVLGVAITVGVLVSRGVLGLVKLSKPKYESAKRNAMKVRAETTSGPLGEIMKARIRLQEAMEATRRSLEVASSTRQYTGNLDSIFRTLQQSAQVVDSQLLVAQQDPDPAVRGIYAKTLSVQAEQITHTATGIRNALASAAAPAVDVDLKDLTRTLEIEATMLKNWSATYTGLGDGS
;
A
#
# COMPACT_ATOMS: atom_id res chain seq x y z
N MET A 1 -22.15 -11.91 8.23
CA MET A 1 -20.88 -11.99 8.98
C MET A 1 -20.65 -10.63 9.59
N ASP A 2 -20.59 -10.56 10.92
CA ASP A 2 -20.43 -9.28 11.61
C ASP A 2 -19.04 -8.69 11.32
N PHE A 3 -18.97 -7.37 11.21
CA PHE A 3 -17.72 -6.64 10.90
C PHE A 3 -16.57 -7.01 11.85
N GLY A 4 -16.91 -7.30 13.12
CA GLY A 4 -15.95 -7.77 14.13
C GLY A 4 -15.35 -9.14 13.83
N THR A 5 -16.13 -10.05 13.26
CA THR A 5 -15.67 -11.41 12.90
C THR A 5 -14.72 -11.36 11.71
N VAL A 6 -14.98 -10.49 10.73
CA VAL A 6 -14.08 -10.27 9.58
C VAL A 6 -12.74 -9.68 10.04
N PHE A 7 -12.79 -8.73 10.98
CA PHE A 7 -11.59 -8.14 11.58
C PHE A 7 -10.77 -9.17 12.38
N LEU A 8 -11.42 -10.03 13.16
CA LEU A 8 -10.79 -11.10 13.92
C LEU A 8 -10.13 -12.16 13.01
N ILE A 9 -10.74 -12.45 11.87
CA ILE A 9 -10.14 -13.37 10.89
C ILE A 9 -8.92 -12.72 10.22
N LEU A 10 -8.98 -11.43 9.88
CA LEU A 10 -7.86 -10.70 9.28
C LEU A 10 -6.65 -10.62 10.23
N ILE A 11 -6.86 -10.30 11.52
CA ILE A 11 -5.76 -10.23 12.48
C ILE A 11 -5.11 -11.60 12.72
N LEU A 12 -5.91 -12.67 12.78
CA LEU A 12 -5.41 -14.03 12.96
C LEU A 12 -4.60 -14.49 11.74
N VAL A 13 -5.05 -14.15 10.54
CA VAL A 13 -4.29 -14.37 9.29
C VAL A 13 -2.97 -13.62 9.30
N VAL A 14 -2.95 -12.34 9.71
CA VAL A 14 -1.72 -11.55 9.80
C VAL A 14 -0.74 -12.17 10.81
N ILE A 15 -1.23 -12.60 11.97
CA ILE A 15 -0.40 -13.30 12.97
C ILE A 15 0.15 -14.61 12.40
N ALA A 16 -0.66 -15.41 11.71
CA ALA A 16 -0.21 -16.63 11.07
C ALA A 16 0.85 -16.38 9.99
N ILE A 17 0.74 -15.28 9.24
CA ILE A 17 1.74 -14.85 8.26
C ILE A 17 3.05 -14.46 8.96
N VAL A 18 3.00 -13.68 10.06
CA VAL A 18 4.18 -13.30 10.85
C VAL A 18 4.88 -14.55 11.42
N LEU A 19 4.13 -15.51 11.94
CA LEU A 19 4.69 -16.78 12.43
C LEU A 19 5.28 -17.63 11.29
N GLY A 20 4.62 -17.69 10.13
CA GLY A 20 5.13 -18.39 8.94
C GLY A 20 6.44 -17.80 8.41
N VAL A 21 6.59 -16.48 8.52
CA VAL A 21 7.78 -15.72 8.14
C VAL A 21 8.99 -15.99 9.06
N ALA A 22 8.77 -16.17 10.36
CA ALA A 22 9.85 -16.51 11.29
C ALA A 22 10.52 -17.86 10.94
N ILE A 23 9.73 -18.81 10.42
CA ILE A 23 10.22 -20.14 10.05
C ILE A 23 11.05 -20.06 8.75
N THR A 24 10.64 -19.28 7.75
CA THR A 24 11.41 -19.14 6.49
C THR A 24 12.71 -18.38 6.66
N VAL A 25 12.76 -17.35 7.53
CA VAL A 25 14.01 -16.66 7.88
C VAL A 25 14.97 -17.59 8.64
N GLY A 26 14.46 -18.41 9.56
CA GLY A 26 15.27 -19.41 10.27
C GLY A 26 15.94 -20.42 9.33
N VAL A 27 15.23 -20.87 8.29
CA VAL A 27 15.79 -21.77 7.27
C VAL A 27 16.86 -21.05 6.43
N LEU A 28 16.67 -19.76 6.12
CA LEU A 28 17.62 -18.97 5.32
C LEU A 28 18.93 -18.68 6.06
N VAL A 29 18.85 -18.39 7.36
CA VAL A 29 20.03 -18.27 8.23
C VAL A 29 20.75 -19.61 8.35
N SER A 30 19.99 -20.71 8.45
CA SER A 30 20.56 -22.06 8.57
C SER A 30 21.24 -22.58 7.29
N ARG A 31 20.84 -22.08 6.10
CA ARG A 31 21.33 -22.55 4.80
C ARG A 31 22.38 -21.66 4.12
N GLY A 32 23.05 -20.78 4.87
CA GLY A 32 24.31 -20.17 4.43
C GLY A 32 24.23 -18.77 3.85
N VAL A 33 23.26 -17.95 4.26
CA VAL A 33 23.17 -16.52 3.87
C VAL A 33 23.69 -15.58 4.98
N LEU A 34 24.74 -16.01 5.72
CA LEU A 34 25.46 -15.13 6.65
C LEU A 34 26.64 -14.38 5.99
N GLY A 35 26.89 -14.60 4.69
CA GLY A 35 28.16 -14.25 4.04
C GLY A 35 28.18 -13.09 3.03
N LEU A 36 27.27 -12.11 3.08
CA LEU A 36 27.21 -11.06 2.03
C LEU A 36 27.39 -9.62 2.52
N VAL A 37 28.33 -9.40 3.45
CA VAL A 37 28.84 -8.05 3.75
C VAL A 37 30.23 -7.79 3.15
N LYS A 38 31.01 -8.77 2.69
CA LYS A 38 32.41 -8.49 2.31
C LYS A 38 32.98 -9.28 1.12
N LEU A 39 33.42 -8.51 0.12
CA LEU A 39 34.58 -8.68 -0.76
C LEU A 39 34.59 -9.75 -1.89
N SER A 40 34.43 -9.23 -3.12
CA SER A 40 35.44 -9.24 -4.21
C SER A 40 36.22 -10.52 -4.61
N LYS A 41 35.82 -11.08 -5.78
CA LYS A 41 36.64 -11.62 -6.91
C LYS A 41 37.41 -12.96 -6.73
N PRO A 42 37.85 -13.66 -7.82
CA PRO A 42 37.05 -14.63 -8.61
C PRO A 42 37.82 -15.96 -8.89
N LYS A 43 37.24 -16.87 -9.70
CA LYS A 43 37.69 -18.22 -10.19
C LYS A 43 36.90 -19.34 -9.48
N TYR A 44 36.11 -20.17 -10.16
CA TYR A 44 36.47 -21.00 -11.31
C TYR A 44 35.42 -21.03 -12.43
N GLU A 45 36.00 -21.27 -13.59
CA GLU A 45 35.47 -21.21 -14.94
C GLU A 45 34.85 -22.55 -15.38
N SER A 46 34.05 -22.49 -16.45
CA SER A 46 33.96 -23.53 -17.48
C SER A 46 33.18 -24.82 -17.17
N ALA A 47 31.84 -24.75 -17.31
CA ALA A 47 31.09 -25.92 -17.83
C ALA A 47 29.70 -25.63 -18.45
N LYS A 48 29.01 -24.53 -18.18
CA LYS A 48 27.59 -24.38 -18.63
C LYS A 48 27.24 -23.10 -19.39
N ARG A 49 28.24 -22.44 -19.96
CA ARG A 49 28.09 -21.14 -20.65
C ARG A 49 27.32 -21.20 -21.97
N ASN A 50 27.12 -22.38 -22.57
CA ASN A 50 26.49 -22.50 -23.90
C ASN A 50 25.06 -23.07 -23.86
N ALA A 51 24.63 -23.72 -22.77
CA ALA A 51 23.26 -24.21 -22.61
C ALA A 51 22.29 -23.14 -22.08
N MET A 52 22.78 -22.11 -21.40
CA MET A 52 21.94 -21.08 -20.77
C MET A 52 21.56 -19.91 -21.69
N LYS A 53 22.23 -19.74 -22.85
CA LYS A 53 21.85 -18.69 -23.82
C LYS A 53 20.54 -19.00 -24.55
N VAL A 54 20.22 -20.27 -24.78
CA VAL A 54 18.99 -20.71 -25.47
C VAL A 54 17.74 -20.55 -24.58
N ARG A 55 17.89 -20.48 -23.25
CA ARG A 55 16.77 -20.34 -22.31
C ARG A 55 16.49 -18.89 -21.89
N ALA A 56 17.29 -17.94 -22.38
CA ALA A 56 17.20 -16.52 -22.08
C ALA A 56 16.29 -15.75 -23.06
N GLU A 57 15.86 -16.35 -24.18
CA GLU A 57 15.12 -15.65 -25.25
C GLU A 57 13.59 -15.69 -25.11
N THR A 58 13.06 -16.30 -24.05
CA THR A 58 11.63 -16.29 -23.72
C THR A 58 11.46 -15.83 -22.27
N THR A 59 11.22 -14.54 -22.04
CA THR A 59 11.02 -13.98 -20.68
C THR A 59 9.67 -14.45 -20.09
N SER A 60 9.65 -15.71 -19.65
CA SER A 60 8.71 -16.28 -18.69
C SER A 60 9.53 -17.14 -17.71
N GLY A 61 9.30 -16.97 -16.40
CA GLY A 61 10.04 -17.71 -15.38
C GLY A 61 9.97 -17.08 -13.98
N PRO A 62 10.49 -17.78 -12.96
CA PRO A 62 10.32 -17.40 -11.54
C PRO A 62 10.74 -15.96 -11.20
N LEU A 63 11.77 -15.44 -11.86
CA LEU A 63 12.24 -14.06 -11.65
C LEU A 63 11.21 -13.01 -12.09
N GLY A 64 10.54 -13.25 -13.22
CA GLY A 64 9.49 -12.36 -13.72
C GLY A 64 8.26 -12.35 -12.82
N GLU A 65 7.91 -13.50 -12.25
CA GLU A 65 6.82 -13.61 -11.27
C GLU A 65 7.13 -12.86 -9.98
N ILE A 66 8.36 -12.96 -9.47
CA ILE A 66 8.83 -12.19 -8.30
C ILE A 66 8.73 -10.68 -8.59
N MET A 67 9.26 -10.21 -9.72
CA MET A 67 9.21 -8.78 -10.06
C MET A 67 7.77 -8.28 -10.24
N LYS A 68 6.91 -9.07 -10.89
CA LYS A 68 5.49 -8.74 -11.06
C LYS A 68 4.76 -8.65 -9.71
N ALA A 69 5.06 -9.56 -8.77
CA ALA A 69 4.50 -9.52 -7.43
C ALA A 69 4.93 -8.25 -6.67
N ARG A 70 6.21 -7.86 -6.77
CA ARG A 70 6.73 -6.63 -6.16
C ARG A 70 6.04 -5.38 -6.70
N ILE A 71 5.95 -5.24 -8.02
CA ILE A 71 5.31 -4.08 -8.66
C ILE A 71 3.85 -3.96 -8.21
N ARG A 72 3.09 -5.05 -8.27
CA ARG A 72 1.69 -5.07 -7.84
C ARG A 72 1.52 -4.71 -6.36
N LEU A 73 2.40 -5.21 -5.51
CA LEU A 73 2.39 -4.91 -4.09
C LEU A 73 2.61 -3.40 -3.86
N GLN A 74 3.63 -2.83 -4.51
CA GLN A 74 3.94 -1.40 -4.41
C GLN A 74 2.78 -0.52 -4.92
N GLU A 75 2.22 -0.84 -6.09
CA GLU A 75 1.07 -0.13 -6.66
C GLU A 75 -0.16 -0.17 -5.75
N ALA A 76 -0.48 -1.34 -5.17
CA ALA A 76 -1.62 -1.48 -4.28
C ALA A 76 -1.46 -0.65 -2.99
N MET A 77 -0.26 -0.66 -2.41
CA MET A 77 0.04 0.11 -1.19
C MET A 77 0.01 1.62 -1.46
N GLU A 78 0.59 2.07 -2.57
CA GLU A 78 0.58 3.47 -2.99
C GLU A 78 -0.83 3.97 -3.31
N ALA A 79 -1.62 3.19 -4.04
CA ALA A 79 -3.02 3.53 -4.35
C ALA A 79 -3.86 3.64 -3.07
N THR A 80 -3.62 2.77 -2.09
CA THR A 80 -4.34 2.78 -0.80
C THR A 80 -3.94 3.98 0.05
N ARG A 81 -2.64 4.30 0.11
CA ARG A 81 -2.12 5.50 0.77
C ARG A 81 -2.77 6.76 0.21
N ARG A 82 -2.80 6.91 -1.12
CA ARG A 82 -3.42 8.05 -1.79
C ARG A 82 -4.91 8.16 -1.49
N SER A 83 -5.61 7.03 -1.45
CA SER A 83 -7.05 7.01 -1.13
C SER A 83 -7.31 7.51 0.29
N LEU A 84 -6.53 7.03 1.27
CA LEU A 84 -6.60 7.49 2.65
C LEU A 84 -6.22 8.97 2.80
N GLU A 85 -5.21 9.43 2.07
CA GLU A 85 -4.80 10.84 2.05
C GLU A 85 -5.93 11.75 1.55
N VAL A 86 -6.62 11.35 0.47
CA VAL A 86 -7.79 12.06 -0.04
C VAL A 86 -8.92 12.10 1.00
N ALA A 87 -9.25 10.97 1.62
CA ALA A 87 -10.28 10.93 2.67
C ALA A 87 -9.92 11.80 3.88
N SER A 88 -8.64 11.86 4.25
CA SER A 88 -8.16 12.75 5.31
C SER A 88 -8.35 14.23 4.94
N SER A 89 -8.07 14.58 3.69
CA SER A 89 -8.19 15.96 3.18
C SER A 89 -9.66 16.44 3.09
N THR A 90 -10.60 15.52 2.87
CA THR A 90 -12.05 15.82 2.81
C THR A 90 -12.74 15.70 4.16
N ARG A 91 -11.99 15.49 5.26
CA ARG A 91 -12.50 15.19 6.62
C ARG A 91 -13.51 14.03 6.64
N GLN A 92 -13.35 13.07 5.74
CA GLN A 92 -14.16 11.87 5.73
C GLN A 92 -13.81 11.00 6.95
N TYR A 93 -14.81 10.39 7.58
CA TYR A 93 -14.58 9.44 8.67
C TYR A 93 -13.91 8.17 8.13
N THR A 94 -12.64 7.95 8.47
CA THR A 94 -11.86 6.76 8.08
C THR A 94 -11.90 5.65 9.15
N GLY A 95 -12.45 5.93 10.33
CA GLY A 95 -12.49 4.98 11.45
C GLY A 95 -11.11 4.42 11.78
N ASN A 96 -11.01 3.09 11.84
CA ASN A 96 -9.74 2.39 12.13
C ASN A 96 -8.90 2.08 10.88
N LEU A 97 -9.33 2.50 9.68
CA LEU A 97 -8.67 2.11 8.42
C LEU A 97 -7.20 2.57 8.35
N ASP A 98 -6.86 3.73 8.90
CA ASP A 98 -5.48 4.21 9.00
C ASP A 98 -4.58 3.30 9.83
N SER A 99 -5.10 2.80 10.96
CA SER A 99 -4.35 1.87 11.82
C SER A 99 -4.15 0.50 11.17
N ILE A 100 -5.17 0.02 10.47
CA ILE A 100 -5.14 -1.23 9.70
C ILE A 100 -4.12 -1.09 8.57
N PHE A 101 -4.12 0.04 7.86
CA PHE A 101 -3.18 0.31 6.79
C PHE A 101 -1.73 0.38 7.28
N ARG A 102 -1.45 0.97 8.45
CA ARG A 102 -0.10 0.97 9.05
C ARG A 102 0.39 -0.45 9.32
N THR A 103 -0.46 -1.32 9.86
CA THR A 103 -0.12 -2.73 10.09
C THR A 103 0.12 -3.45 8.76
N LEU A 104 -0.72 -3.18 7.76
CA LEU A 104 -0.56 -3.72 6.41
C LEU A 104 0.75 -3.27 5.76
N GLN A 105 1.16 -2.01 5.93
CA GLN A 105 2.43 -1.48 5.45
C GLN A 105 3.64 -2.21 6.01
N GLN A 106 3.64 -2.50 7.32
CA GLN A 106 4.72 -3.29 7.94
C GLN A 106 4.80 -4.69 7.32
N SER A 107 3.65 -5.35 7.13
CA SER A 107 3.62 -6.67 6.48
C SER A 107 4.08 -6.62 5.02
N ALA A 108 3.71 -5.57 4.27
CA ALA A 108 4.12 -5.37 2.89
C ALA A 108 5.63 -5.15 2.75
N GLN A 109 6.23 -4.37 3.66
CA GLN A 109 7.69 -4.17 3.69
C GLN A 109 8.45 -5.47 3.94
N VAL A 110 7.96 -6.30 4.87
CA VAL A 110 8.56 -7.61 5.15
C VAL A 110 8.51 -8.50 3.90
N VAL A 111 7.34 -8.60 3.26
CA VAL A 111 7.20 -9.42 2.04
C VAL A 111 8.04 -8.87 0.88
N ASP A 112 8.11 -7.56 0.67
CA ASP A 112 8.95 -6.96 -0.37
C ASP A 112 10.44 -7.25 -0.13
N SER A 113 10.90 -7.18 1.13
CA SER A 113 12.28 -7.51 1.47
C SER A 113 12.61 -8.98 1.17
N GLN A 114 11.68 -9.90 1.43
CA GLN A 114 11.86 -11.32 1.12
C GLN A 114 11.86 -11.58 -0.38
N LEU A 115 10.99 -10.89 -1.13
CA LEU A 115 10.99 -10.95 -2.60
C LEU A 115 12.30 -10.41 -3.17
N LEU A 116 12.88 -9.37 -2.57
CA LEU A 116 14.18 -8.82 -2.96
C LEU A 116 15.33 -9.79 -2.67
N VAL A 117 15.30 -10.49 -1.53
CA VAL A 117 16.29 -11.54 -1.22
C VAL A 117 16.14 -12.72 -2.18
N ALA A 118 14.92 -13.18 -2.45
CA ALA A 118 14.65 -14.23 -3.42
C ALA A 118 15.10 -13.85 -4.84
N GLN A 119 14.97 -12.58 -5.22
CA GLN A 119 15.47 -12.06 -6.50
C GLN A 119 16.99 -12.26 -6.67
N GLN A 120 17.75 -12.17 -5.57
CA GLN A 120 19.21 -12.26 -5.56
C GLN A 120 19.74 -13.69 -5.45
N ASP A 121 18.85 -14.68 -5.28
CA ASP A 121 19.25 -16.08 -5.11
C ASP A 121 19.86 -16.66 -6.42
N PRO A 122 21.06 -17.25 -6.37
CA PRO A 122 21.69 -17.83 -7.56
C PRO A 122 20.94 -19.06 -8.09
N ASP A 123 20.25 -19.83 -7.24
CA ASP A 123 19.58 -21.08 -7.62
C ASP A 123 18.17 -20.80 -8.23
N PRO A 124 17.93 -21.15 -9.50
CA PRO A 124 16.62 -20.96 -10.13
C PRO A 124 15.51 -21.85 -9.54
N ALA A 125 15.82 -23.01 -8.96
CA ALA A 125 14.82 -23.88 -8.33
C ALA A 125 14.29 -23.25 -7.03
N VAL A 126 15.21 -22.69 -6.25
CA VAL A 126 14.90 -21.97 -5.01
C VAL A 126 14.07 -20.71 -5.31
N ARG A 127 14.43 -19.96 -6.36
CA ARG A 127 13.61 -18.85 -6.87
C ARG A 127 12.19 -19.26 -7.24
N GLY A 128 12.01 -20.44 -7.86
CA GLY A 128 10.68 -20.98 -8.19
C GLY A 128 9.81 -21.23 -6.95
N ILE A 129 10.40 -21.79 -5.90
CA ILE A 129 9.69 -22.04 -4.64
C ILE A 129 9.31 -20.72 -3.97
N TYR A 130 10.24 -19.77 -3.87
CA TYR A 130 9.97 -18.46 -3.28
C TYR A 130 8.96 -17.64 -4.10
N ALA A 131 9.06 -17.67 -5.43
CA ALA A 131 8.10 -17.01 -6.30
C ALA A 131 6.67 -17.48 -5.99
N LYS A 132 6.46 -18.79 -5.87
CA LYS A 132 5.13 -19.35 -5.58
C LYS A 132 4.64 -19.00 -4.17
N THR A 133 5.48 -19.13 -3.14
CA THR A 133 5.04 -18.91 -1.75
C THR A 133 4.86 -17.42 -1.43
N LEU A 134 5.78 -16.57 -1.87
CA LEU A 134 5.73 -15.12 -1.59
C LEU A 134 4.71 -14.39 -2.46
N SER A 135 4.43 -14.88 -3.68
CA SER A 135 3.38 -14.28 -4.52
C SER A 135 1.99 -14.42 -3.91
N VAL A 136 1.68 -15.57 -3.28
CA VAL A 136 0.40 -15.77 -2.57
C VAL A 136 0.26 -14.79 -1.41
N GLN A 137 1.32 -14.57 -0.64
CA GLN A 137 1.30 -13.60 0.46
C GLN A 137 1.16 -12.16 -0.06
N ALA A 138 1.90 -11.80 -1.12
CA ALA A 138 1.77 -10.49 -1.76
C ALA A 138 0.36 -10.27 -2.31
N GLU A 139 -0.25 -11.28 -2.94
CA GLU A 139 -1.61 -11.24 -3.45
C GLU A 139 -2.62 -11.00 -2.31
N GLN A 140 -2.47 -11.70 -1.19
CA GLN A 140 -3.34 -11.52 -0.02
C GLN A 140 -3.24 -10.09 0.57
N ILE A 141 -2.03 -9.52 0.61
CA ILE A 141 -1.82 -8.12 1.02
C ILE A 141 -2.51 -7.17 0.02
N THR A 142 -2.33 -7.38 -1.29
CA THR A 142 -2.98 -6.54 -2.32
C THR A 142 -4.50 -6.63 -2.28
N HIS A 143 -5.06 -7.80 -1.97
CA HIS A 143 -6.49 -8.00 -1.79
C HIS A 143 -7.00 -7.24 -0.56
N THR A 144 -6.30 -7.34 0.57
CA THR A 144 -6.61 -6.56 1.78
C THR A 144 -6.56 -5.06 1.53
N ALA A 145 -5.54 -4.57 0.81
CA ALA A 145 -5.42 -3.18 0.40
C ALA A 145 -6.60 -2.72 -0.47
N THR A 146 -7.08 -3.58 -1.37
CA THR A 146 -8.29 -3.34 -2.18
C THR A 146 -9.54 -3.29 -1.30
N GLY A 147 -9.65 -4.15 -0.29
CA GLY A 147 -10.72 -4.11 0.70
C GLY A 147 -10.78 -2.78 1.47
N ILE A 148 -9.64 -2.23 1.87
CA ILE A 148 -9.55 -0.91 2.51
C ILE A 148 -10.11 0.18 1.58
N ARG A 149 -9.70 0.19 0.31
CA ARG A 149 -10.19 1.17 -0.68
C ARG A 149 -11.69 1.05 -0.92
N ASN A 150 -12.23 -0.17 -1.00
CA ASN A 150 -13.67 -0.40 -1.15
C ASN A 150 -14.46 0.03 0.09
N ALA A 151 -13.93 -0.22 1.29
CA ALA A 151 -14.53 0.26 2.53
C ALA A 151 -14.54 1.79 2.59
N LEU A 152 -13.44 2.43 2.17
CA LEU A 152 -13.34 3.88 2.09
C LEU A 152 -14.32 4.48 1.07
N ALA A 153 -14.44 3.87 -0.11
CA ALA A 153 -15.40 4.28 -1.13
C ALA A 153 -16.85 4.12 -0.65
N SER A 154 -17.14 3.06 0.12
CA SER A 154 -18.46 2.83 0.71
C SER A 154 -18.77 3.81 1.84
N ALA A 155 -17.75 4.19 2.62
CA ALA A 155 -17.85 5.23 3.65
C ALA A 155 -17.95 6.64 3.05
N ALA A 156 -17.55 6.83 1.80
CA ALA A 156 -17.63 8.11 1.09
C ALA A 156 -19.05 8.36 0.57
N ALA A 157 -20.07 8.00 1.38
CA ALA A 157 -21.49 8.15 1.07
C ALA A 157 -21.73 9.47 0.29
N PRO A 158 -22.57 9.44 -0.77
CA PRO A 158 -22.70 10.55 -1.70
C PRO A 158 -22.90 11.81 -0.89
N ALA A 159 -21.95 12.75 -1.01
CA ALA A 159 -21.83 13.97 -0.20
C ALA A 159 -23.23 14.44 0.18
N VAL A 160 -23.66 14.08 1.39
CA VAL A 160 -24.97 14.49 1.91
C VAL A 160 -24.84 15.98 1.97
N ASP A 161 -25.54 16.62 1.03
CA ASP A 161 -26.17 17.93 1.15
C ASP A 161 -25.45 18.75 2.23
N VAL A 162 -24.21 19.18 1.96
CA VAL A 162 -23.73 20.40 2.62
C VAL A 162 -24.84 21.35 2.26
N ASP A 163 -25.64 21.75 3.24
CA ASP A 163 -26.83 22.55 3.04
C ASP A 163 -26.37 23.85 2.38
N LEU A 164 -26.27 23.80 1.05
CA LEU A 164 -25.66 24.84 0.25
C LEU A 164 -26.58 26.06 0.33
N LYS A 165 -27.85 25.83 0.65
CA LYS A 165 -28.83 26.83 1.05
C LYS A 165 -28.42 27.51 2.35
N ASP A 166 -28.03 26.79 3.39
CA ASP A 166 -27.56 27.39 4.66
C ASP A 166 -26.26 28.18 4.48
N LEU A 167 -25.32 27.69 3.66
CA LEU A 167 -24.09 28.41 3.34
C LEU A 167 -24.36 29.66 2.47
N THR A 168 -25.25 29.55 1.49
CA THR A 168 -25.66 30.68 0.63
C THR A 168 -26.39 31.73 1.45
N ARG A 169 -27.27 31.31 2.36
CA ARG A 169 -27.99 32.21 3.27
C ARG A 169 -27.04 32.95 4.21
N THR A 170 -26.03 32.27 4.73
CA THR A 170 -24.99 32.89 5.56
C THR A 170 -24.19 33.94 4.76
N LEU A 171 -23.81 33.60 3.53
CA LEU A 171 -23.09 34.52 2.64
C LEU A 171 -23.92 35.76 2.27
N GLU A 172 -25.23 35.60 2.02
CA GLU A 172 -26.15 36.72 1.74
C GLU A 172 -26.30 37.66 2.94
N ILE A 173 -26.36 37.11 4.16
CA ILE A 173 -26.42 37.89 5.39
C ILE A 173 -25.13 38.70 5.56
N GLU A 174 -23.96 38.08 5.41
CA GLU A 174 -22.67 38.77 5.50
C GLU A 174 -22.52 39.86 4.42
N ALA A 175 -22.90 39.56 3.18
CA ALA A 175 -22.88 40.53 2.09
C ALA A 175 -23.80 41.74 2.36
N THR A 176 -24.98 41.49 2.95
CA THR A 176 -25.92 42.55 3.34
C THR A 176 -25.37 43.39 4.50
N MET A 177 -24.72 42.76 5.48
CA MET A 177 -24.05 43.47 6.58
C MET A 177 -22.93 44.37 6.06
N LEU A 178 -22.08 43.87 5.15
CA LEU A 178 -21.02 44.66 4.53
C LEU A 178 -21.56 45.86 3.74
N LYS A 179 -22.67 45.67 3.00
CA LYS A 179 -23.33 46.74 2.24
C LYS A 179 -23.97 47.80 3.15
N ASN A 180 -24.59 47.40 4.25
CA ASN A 180 -25.17 48.34 5.20
C ASN A 180 -24.09 49.13 5.95
N TRP A 181 -22.97 48.48 6.29
CA TRP A 181 -21.84 49.16 6.92
C TRP A 181 -21.20 50.21 6.00
N SER A 182 -21.00 49.90 4.71
CA SER A 182 -20.48 50.87 3.74
C SER A 182 -21.44 52.04 3.49
N ALA A 183 -22.74 51.77 3.38
CA ALA A 183 -23.76 52.82 3.23
C ALA A 183 -23.82 53.77 4.43
N THR A 184 -23.61 53.25 5.66
CA THR A 184 -23.55 54.05 6.88
C THR A 184 -22.34 55.00 6.85
N TYR A 185 -21.20 54.54 6.34
CA TYR A 185 -19.99 55.37 6.24
C TYR A 185 -20.10 56.45 5.16
N THR A 186 -20.69 56.12 4.00
CA THR A 186 -20.93 57.10 2.92
C THR A 186 -21.96 58.16 3.33
N GLY A 187 -23.03 57.77 4.03
CA GLY A 187 -24.05 58.69 4.53
C GLY A 187 -23.55 59.63 5.64
N LEU A 188 -22.48 59.26 6.37
CA LEU A 188 -21.81 60.13 7.34
C LEU A 188 -20.84 61.12 6.69
N GLY A 189 -20.43 60.89 5.43
CA GLY A 189 -19.51 61.77 4.67
C GLY A 189 -20.19 62.85 3.84
N ASP A 190 -21.45 62.65 3.41
CA ASP A 190 -22.23 63.61 2.62
C ASP A 190 -23.01 64.64 3.49
N GLY A 191 -22.83 64.59 4.82
CA GLY A 191 -23.54 65.43 5.80
C GLY A 191 -22.75 66.60 6.39
N SER A 192 -21.57 66.94 5.83
CA SER A 192 -20.73 68.08 6.26
C SER A 192 -20.70 69.21 5.23
#